data_AF-A0A1W9T3G8-F1
#
_entry.id   AF-A0A1W9T3G8-F1
#
_cell.length_a   1.000
_cell.length_b   1.000
_cell.length_c   1.000
_cell.angle_alpha   90.00
_cell.angle_beta   90.00
_cell.angle_gamma   90.00
#
_symmetry.space_group_name_H-M   'P 1'
#
loop_
_entity.id
_entity.type
_entity.pdbx_description
1 polymer ?
#
loop_
_entity_poly.entity_id
_entity_poly.type
_entity_poly.pdbx_seq_one_letter_code
_entity_poly.pdbx_strand_id
1 'polypeptide(L)'
;MKARNCCKTMEMELTAWKAIVYDIVRKMEKLPGGAKEKILPNIEDIHIMIAEMDTRIEDIRDKCTPETGIDDIRTEKEEFDKTMAVARVKVEDAIEYLGAGNFGG
;
A
#
# COMPACT_ATOMS: atom_id res chain seq x y z
N MET A 1 6.57 20.69 -13.10
CA MET A 1 6.59 20.40 -11.65
C MET A 1 8.07 20.24 -11.25
N LYS A 2 8.60 20.96 -10.25
CA LYS A 2 10.01 20.76 -9.84
C LYS A 2 10.16 19.37 -9.21
N ALA A 3 11.23 18.64 -9.52
CA ALA A 3 11.48 17.27 -9.04
C ALA A 3 11.33 17.09 -7.53
N ARG A 4 11.79 18.08 -6.76
CA ARG A 4 11.67 18.13 -5.30
C ARG A 4 10.23 18.03 -4.78
N ASN A 5 9.25 18.47 -5.58
CA ASN A 5 7.84 18.33 -5.25
C ASN A 5 7.31 16.93 -5.58
N CYS A 6 7.81 16.28 -6.64
CA CYS A 6 7.37 14.93 -7.00
C CYS A 6 7.82 13.89 -5.97
N CYS A 7 9.09 13.93 -5.55
CA CYS A 7 9.62 13.05 -4.52
C CYS A 7 8.85 13.14 -3.21
N LYS A 8 8.62 14.36 -2.73
CA LYS A 8 7.83 14.60 -1.51
C LYS A 8 6.39 14.14 -1.66
N THR A 9 5.76 14.38 -2.81
CA THR A 9 4.40 13.90 -3.06
C THR A 9 4.35 12.37 -3.07
N MET A 10 5.27 11.69 -3.75
CA MET A 10 5.33 10.23 -3.79
C MET A 10 5.58 9.64 -2.39
N GLU A 11 6.53 10.18 -1.64
CA GLU A 11 6.80 9.77 -0.25
C GLU A 11 5.55 9.92 0.63
N MET A 12 4.87 11.06 0.55
CA MET A 12 3.65 11.31 1.32
C MET A 12 2.52 10.37 0.93
N GLU A 13 2.31 10.15 -0.37
CA GLU A 13 1.28 9.25 -0.87
C GLU A 13 1.55 7.80 -0.43
N LEU A 14 2.78 7.32 -0.55
CA LEU A 14 3.20 6.00 -0.07
C LEU A 14 2.99 5.83 1.42
N THR A 15 3.41 6.83 2.21
CA THR A 15 3.29 6.78 3.67
C THR A 15 1.82 6.73 4.09
N ALA A 16 0.96 7.52 3.44
CA ALA A 16 -0.48 7.49 3.67
C ALA A 16 -1.09 6.14 3.29
N TRP A 17 -0.71 5.60 2.13
CA TRP A 17 -1.20 4.30 1.67
C TRP A 17 -0.77 3.15 2.56
N LYS A 18 0.49 3.11 2.98
CA LYS A 18 0.99 2.14 3.96
C LYS A 18 0.14 2.15 5.22
N ALA A 19 -0.19 3.33 5.75
CA ALA A 19 -1.02 3.46 6.95
C ALA A 19 -2.45 2.91 6.73
N ILE A 20 -3.06 3.18 5.58
CA ILE A 20 -4.40 2.67 5.22
C ILE A 20 -4.37 1.14 5.14
N VAL A 21 -3.42 0.58 4.39
CA VAL A 21 -3.27 -0.87 4.20
C VAL A 21 -3.04 -1.55 5.56
N TYR A 22 -2.18 -0.99 6.41
CA TYR A 22 -1.93 -1.50 7.75
C TYR A 22 -3.19 -1.53 8.63
N ASP A 23 -4.02 -0.49 8.59
CA ASP A 23 -5.27 -0.45 9.36
C ASP A 23 -6.28 -1.52 8.89
N ILE A 24 -6.35 -1.78 7.58
CA ILE A 24 -7.20 -2.83 7.00
C ILE A 24 -6.76 -4.21 7.46
N VAL A 25 -5.45 -4.51 7.35
CA VAL A 25 -4.91 -5.79 7.84
C VAL A 25 -5.20 -5.97 9.33
N ARG A 26 -5.03 -4.92 10.13
CA ARG A 26 -5.35 -4.96 11.56
C ARG A 26 -6.83 -5.25 11.83
N LYS A 27 -7.75 -4.77 10.98
CA LYS A 27 -9.19 -5.09 11.07
C LYS A 27 -9.47 -6.53 10.67
N MET A 28 -8.81 -7.01 9.62
CA MET A 28 -8.87 -8.39 9.15
C MET A 28 -8.39 -9.40 10.19
N GLU A 29 -7.27 -9.14 10.85
CA GLU A 29 -6.71 -10.00 11.90
C GLU A 29 -7.61 -10.14 13.12
N LYS A 30 -8.46 -9.13 13.37
CA LYS A 30 -9.45 -9.09 14.46
C LYS A 30 -10.75 -9.82 14.14
N LEU A 31 -10.95 -10.28 12.89
CA LEU A 31 -12.14 -11.06 12.56
C LEU A 31 -12.15 -12.39 13.32
N PRO A 32 -13.30 -12.81 13.88
CA PRO A 32 -13.43 -14.10 14.54
C PRO A 32 -13.58 -15.26 13.55
N GLY A 33 -13.09 -16.45 13.93
CA GLY A 33 -13.45 -17.74 13.33
C GLY A 33 -13.15 -17.91 11.84
N GLY A 34 -14.00 -18.67 11.14
CA GLY A 34 -13.79 -19.09 9.75
C GLY A 34 -13.76 -17.96 8.70
N ALA A 35 -14.16 -16.73 9.06
CA ALA A 35 -13.96 -15.56 8.21
C ALA A 35 -12.47 -15.17 8.13
N LYS A 36 -11.72 -15.31 9.24
CA LYS A 36 -10.28 -15.07 9.28
C LYS A 36 -9.49 -16.10 8.47
N GLU A 37 -9.90 -17.37 8.53
CA GLU A 37 -9.26 -18.46 7.77
C GLU A 37 -9.37 -18.28 6.25
N LYS A 38 -10.49 -17.72 5.77
CA LYS A 38 -10.71 -17.44 4.35
C LYS A 38 -9.86 -16.29 3.82
N ILE A 39 -9.45 -15.36 4.67
CA ILE A 39 -8.67 -14.18 4.28
C ILE A 39 -7.20 -14.26 4.67
N LEU A 40 -6.81 -15.25 5.47
CA LEU A 40 -5.44 -15.46 5.94
C LEU A 40 -4.39 -15.42 4.82
N PRO A 41 -4.62 -16.05 3.65
CA PRO A 41 -3.70 -15.94 2.51
C PRO A 41 -3.58 -14.50 1.97
N ASN A 42 -4.68 -13.74 1.98
CA ASN A 42 -4.66 -12.34 1.58
C ASN A 42 -3.91 -11.47 2.62
N ILE A 43 -3.97 -11.80 3.90
CA ILE A 43 -3.26 -11.07 4.96
C ILE A 43 -1.74 -11.19 4.78
N GLU A 44 -1.21 -12.38 4.48
CA GLU A 44 0.23 -12.56 4.22
C GLU A 44 0.68 -11.77 2.99
N ASP A 45 -0.07 -11.85 1.89
CA ASP A 45 0.15 -11.06 0.67
C ASP A 45 0.18 -9.55 0.95
N ILE A 46 -0.73 -9.07 1.80
CA ILE A 46 -0.79 -7.65 2.15
C ILE A 46 0.39 -7.26 3.06
N HIS A 47 0.84 -8.12 3.97
CA HIS A 47 2.05 -7.86 4.77
C HIS A 47 3.30 -7.75 3.90
N ILE A 48 3.44 -8.61 2.88
CA ILE A 48 4.52 -8.49 1.88
C ILE A 48 4.45 -7.14 1.17
N MET A 49 3.24 -6.74 0.75
CA MET A 49 3.03 -5.45 0.09
C MET A 49 3.36 -4.25 1.00
N ILE A 50 3.05 -4.31 2.29
CA ILE A 50 3.43 -3.28 3.27
C ILE A 50 4.96 -3.17 3.36
N ALA A 51 5.68 -4.30 3.36
CA ALA A 51 7.13 -4.31 3.39
C ALA A 51 7.73 -3.73 2.10
N GLU A 52 7.16 -4.04 0.93
CA GLU A 52 7.57 -3.44 -0.34
C GLU A 52 7.34 -1.92 -0.38
N MET A 53 6.24 -1.44 0.20
CA MET A 53 5.97 -0.01 0.34
C MET A 53 7.01 0.68 1.22
N ASP A 54 7.44 0.03 2.31
CA ASP A 54 8.50 0.55 3.19
C ASP A 54 9.83 0.68 2.46
N THR A 55 10.27 -0.38 1.79
CA THR A 55 11.51 -0.35 1.00
C THR A 55 11.47 0.76 -0.05
N ARG A 56 10.33 0.97 -0.71
CA ARG A 56 10.18 2.06 -1.69
C ARG A 56 10.17 3.46 -1.07
N ILE A 57 9.63 3.63 0.13
CA ILE A 57 9.74 4.90 0.86
C ILE A 57 11.21 5.20 1.18
N GLU A 58 11.96 4.21 1.62
CA GLU A 58 13.40 4.35 1.90
C GLU A 58 14.18 4.67 0.63
N ASP A 59 13.94 3.95 -0.47
CA ASP A 59 14.54 4.23 -1.78
C ASP A 59 14.26 5.65 -2.27
N ILE A 60 13.02 6.13 -2.14
CA ILE A 60 12.66 7.51 -2.50
C ILE A 60 13.42 8.50 -1.64
N ARG A 61 13.56 8.25 -0.33
CA ARG A 61 14.30 9.15 0.58
C ARG A 61 15.79 9.20 0.25
N ASP A 62 16.39 8.07 -0.10
CA ASP A 62 17.81 7.97 -0.42
C ASP A 62 18.14 8.51 -1.82
N LYS A 63 17.31 8.18 -2.83
CA LYS A 63 17.56 8.54 -4.23
C LYS A 63 17.09 9.96 -4.57
N CYS A 64 16.10 10.51 -3.87
CA CYS A 64 15.64 11.88 -4.12
C CYS A 64 16.53 12.92 -3.45
N THR A 65 17.59 13.33 -4.16
CA THR A 65 18.32 14.54 -3.82
C THR A 65 17.70 15.77 -4.51
N PRO A 66 17.93 16.99 -4.01
CA PRO A 66 17.49 18.22 -4.69
C PRO A 66 18.06 18.37 -6.11
N GLU A 67 19.13 17.64 -6.44
CA GLU A 67 19.92 17.76 -7.67
C GLU A 67 19.59 16.69 -8.73
N THR A 68 19.24 15.46 -8.33
CA THR A 68 19.04 14.32 -9.25
C THR A 68 17.69 14.30 -9.98
N GLY A 69 16.75 15.16 -9.60
CA GLY A 69 15.61 15.42 -10.47
C GLY A 69 14.59 14.26 -10.57
N ILE A 70 13.57 14.44 -11.41
CA ILE A 70 12.44 13.52 -11.61
C ILE A 70 12.77 12.41 -12.63
N ASP A 71 13.84 12.63 -13.41
CA ASP A 71 14.16 11.84 -14.60
C ASP A 71 14.73 10.46 -14.25
N ASP A 72 15.40 10.34 -13.10
CA ASP A 72 15.92 9.05 -12.60
C ASP A 72 14.81 8.13 -12.05
N ILE A 73 13.64 8.69 -11.73
CA ILE A 73 12.58 7.99 -10.98
C ILE A 73 11.34 7.75 -11.86
N ARG A 74 11.30 8.23 -13.12
CA ARG A 74 10.10 8.13 -13.97
C ARG A 74 9.69 6.67 -14.23
N THR A 75 10.67 5.80 -14.48
CA THR A 75 10.42 4.37 -14.67
C THR A 75 9.95 3.71 -13.38
N GLU A 76 10.60 4.02 -12.26
CA GLU A 76 10.21 3.55 -10.93
C GLU A 76 8.81 4.06 -10.54
N LYS A 77 8.43 5.27 -10.98
CA LYS A 77 7.12 5.88 -10.76
C LYS A 77 6.01 5.12 -11.49
N GLU A 78 6.21 4.70 -12.73
CA GLU A 78 5.18 3.94 -13.45
C GLU A 78 4.96 2.56 -12.83
N GLU A 79 6.03 1.87 -12.44
CA GLU A 79 5.93 0.60 -11.71
C GLU A 79 5.28 0.80 -10.34
N PHE A 80 5.62 1.90 -9.67
CA PHE A 80 5.03 2.30 -8.42
C PHE A 80 3.52 2.55 -8.54
N ASP A 81 3.09 3.34 -9.52
CA ASP A 81 1.67 3.63 -9.77
C ASP A 81 0.89 2.33 -10.07
N LYS A 82 1.50 1.36 -10.77
CA LYS A 82 0.92 0.02 -10.99
C LYS A 82 0.79 -0.78 -9.70
N THR A 83 1.84 -0.85 -8.88
CA THR A 83 1.78 -1.56 -7.59
C THR A 83 0.72 -0.93 -6.68
N MET A 84 0.61 0.41 -6.68
CA MET A 84 -0.41 1.14 -5.94
C MET A 84 -1.83 0.83 -6.43
N ALA A 85 -2.03 0.68 -7.74
CA ALA A 85 -3.32 0.28 -8.30
C ALA A 85 -3.71 -1.14 -7.88
N VAL A 86 -2.77 -2.08 -7.90
CA VAL A 86 -2.99 -3.45 -7.40
C VAL A 86 -3.30 -3.45 -5.91
N ALA A 87 -2.57 -2.67 -5.12
CA ALA A 87 -2.79 -2.50 -3.70
C ALA A 87 -4.20 -1.99 -3.39
N ARG A 88 -4.66 -0.97 -4.14
CA ARG A 88 -6.01 -0.41 -4.05
C ARG A 88 -7.08 -1.47 -4.28
N VAL A 89 -6.96 -2.26 -5.36
CA VAL A 89 -7.95 -3.31 -5.67
C VAL A 89 -7.99 -4.36 -4.57
N LYS A 90 -6.83 -4.88 -4.13
CA LYS A 90 -6.78 -5.88 -3.04
C LYS A 90 -7.38 -5.34 -1.73
N VAL A 91 -7.15 -4.06 -1.44
CA VAL A 91 -7.73 -3.35 -0.30
C VAL A 91 -9.24 -3.18 -0.43
N GLU A 92 -9.74 -2.85 -1.62
CA GLU A 92 -11.16 -2.70 -1.88
C GLU A 92 -11.88 -4.05 -1.76
N ASP A 93 -11.34 -5.12 -2.33
CA ASP A 93 -11.85 -6.48 -2.19
C ASP A 93 -11.87 -6.91 -0.70
N ALA A 94 -10.80 -6.59 0.02
CA ALA A 94 -10.68 -6.81 1.45
C ALA A 94 -11.77 -6.09 2.26
N ILE A 95 -12.04 -4.82 1.95
CA ILE A 95 -13.07 -4.01 2.61
C ILE A 95 -14.48 -4.48 2.24
N GLU A 96 -14.71 -4.82 0.97
CA GLU A 96 -15.99 -5.36 0.52
C GLU A 96 -16.29 -6.67 1.25
N TYR A 97 -15.30 -7.56 1.38
CA TYR A 97 -15.46 -8.78 2.16
C TYR A 97 -15.81 -8.50 3.63
N LEU A 98 -15.18 -7.49 4.24
CA LEU A 98 -15.50 -7.04 5.60
C LEU A 98 -16.92 -6.46 5.72
N GLY A 99 -17.40 -5.74 4.69
CA GLY A 99 -18.71 -5.10 4.65
C GLY A 99 -19.86 -6.03 4.23
N ALA A 100 -19.57 -7.05 3.43
CA ALA A 100 -20.51 -8.11 3.03
C ALA A 100 -20.74 -9.13 4.16
N GLY A 101 -19.94 -9.07 5.23
CA GLY A 101 -20.21 -9.71 6.50
C GLY A 101 -21.41 -9.09 7.22
N ASN A 102 -22.61 -9.30 6.68
CA ASN A 102 -23.83 -9.30 7.48
C ASN A 102 -23.64 -10.39 8.55
N PHE A 103 -23.16 -10.00 9.74
CA PHE A 103 -23.17 -10.83 10.94
C PHE A 103 -24.61 -10.97 11.42
N GLY A 104 -25.43 -11.65 10.63
CA GLY A 104 -26.79 -12.04 10.98
C GLY A 104 -26.79 -13.43 11.58
N GLY A 105 -27.10 -13.52 12.88
CA GLY A 105 -27.43 -14.77 13.59
C GLY A 105 -26.57 -15.03 14.81
#